data_AF-A0A0A9WYX2-F1
#
_entry.id   AF-A0A0A9WYX2-F1
#
_cell.length_a   1.000
_cell.length_b   1.000
_cell.length_c   1.000
_cell.angle_alpha   90.00
_cell.angle_beta   90.00
_cell.angle_gamma   90.00
#
_symmetry.space_group_name_H-M   'P 1'
#
loop_
_entity.id
_entity.type
_entity.pdbx_description
1 polymer ?
#
loop_
_entity_poly.entity_id
_entity_poly.type
_entity_poly.pdbx_seq_one_letter_code
_entity_poly.pdbx_strand_id
1 'polypeptide(L)'
;MEENLVRCMQQMQQCLQQQAEMMNQILRQQVTSSNPETGVSSNVKSFVPAFQSYSPSIEEWQSYYLRLEQHFKAYKVTDDNEKRSYFLSWVGPEMFSLLQKLFGVADIGEQTFKSLVDKLCAFYKSSSHTLASRYKFF
;
A
#
# COMPACT_ATOMS: atom_id res chain seq x y z
N MET A 1 -33.09 -30.62 -46.65
CA MET A 1 -32.46 -29.33 -46.29
C MET A 1 -32.92 -28.82 -44.93
N GLU A 2 -34.18 -29.03 -44.55
CA GLU A 2 -34.75 -28.57 -43.27
C GLU A 2 -34.11 -29.18 -42.01
N GLU A 3 -33.73 -30.46 -42.01
CA GLU A 3 -33.11 -31.09 -40.83
C GLU A 3 -31.77 -30.46 -40.42
N ASN A 4 -30.99 -29.96 -41.38
CA ASN A 4 -29.73 -29.27 -41.07
C ASN A 4 -29.98 -27.87 -40.47
N LEU A 5 -31.05 -27.19 -40.90
CA LEU A 5 -31.44 -25.90 -40.35
C LEU A 5 -31.94 -26.05 -38.91
N VAL A 6 -32.76 -27.08 -38.65
CA VAL A 6 -33.27 -27.39 -37.30
C VAL A 6 -32.13 -27.75 -36.35
N ARG A 7 -31.15 -28.57 -36.79
CA ARG A 7 -29.96 -28.87 -35.98
C ARG A 7 -29.11 -27.64 -35.69
N CYS A 8 -28.94 -26.76 -36.67
CA CYS A 8 -28.18 -25.52 -36.51
C CYS A 8 -28.85 -24.58 -35.49
N MET A 9 -30.16 -24.38 -35.60
CA MET A 9 -30.91 -23.60 -34.62
C MET A 9 -30.85 -24.21 -33.22
N GLN A 10 -30.93 -25.55 -33.12
CA GLN A 10 -30.84 -26.26 -31.85
C GLN A 10 -29.45 -26.13 -31.20
N GLN A 11 -28.38 -26.19 -31.99
CA GLN A 11 -27.01 -25.96 -31.51
C GLN A 11 -26.81 -24.51 -31.04
N MET A 12 -27.34 -23.54 -31.79
CA MET A 12 -27.26 -22.12 -31.41
C MET A 12 -27.99 -21.85 -30.10
N GLN A 13 -29.17 -22.46 -29.91
CA GLN A 13 -29.94 -22.36 -28.68
C GLN A 13 -29.21 -23.00 -27.50
N GLN A 14 -28.58 -24.17 -27.70
CA GLN A 14 -27.75 -24.81 -26.68
C GLN A 14 -26.54 -23.96 -26.28
N CYS A 15 -25.88 -23.32 -27.25
CA CYS A 15 -24.71 -22.46 -27.00
C CYS A 15 -25.08 -21.25 -26.12
N LEU A 16 -26.21 -20.59 -26.44
CA LEU A 16 -26.73 -19.48 -25.64
C LEU A 16 -27.07 -19.90 -24.20
N GLN A 17 -27.67 -21.08 -24.04
CA GLN A 17 -28.07 -21.59 -22.73
C GLN A 17 -26.85 -21.95 -21.87
N GLN A 18 -25.83 -22.58 -22.45
CA GLN A 18 -24.56 -22.87 -21.78
C GLN A 18 -23.85 -21.59 -21.31
N GLN A 19 -23.88 -20.52 -22.11
CA GLN A 19 -23.29 -19.25 -21.71
C GLN A 19 -24.02 -18.62 -20.50
N ALA A 20 -25.35 -18.70 -20.46
CA ALA A 20 -26.16 -18.19 -19.34
C ALA A 20 -25.95 -18.98 -18.05
N GLU A 21 -25.80 -20.31 -18.15
CA GLU A 21 -25.49 -21.19 -17.02
C GLU A 21 -24.08 -20.93 -16.47
N MET A 22 -23.10 -20.77 -17.37
CA MET A 22 -21.72 -20.43 -17.01
C MET A 22 -21.66 -19.08 -16.28
N MET A 23 -22.39 -18.06 -16.75
CA MET A 23 -22.46 -16.76 -16.09
C MET A 23 -23.04 -16.86 -14.68
N ASN A 24 -24.10 -17.65 -14.49
CA ASN A 24 -24.69 -17.90 -13.17
C ASN A 24 -23.70 -18.60 -12.24
N GLN A 25 -22.91 -19.54 -12.75
CA GLN A 25 -21.90 -20.23 -11.94
C GLN A 25 -20.79 -19.28 -11.47
N ILE A 26 -20.34 -18.35 -12.33
CA ILE A 26 -19.35 -17.33 -11.98
C ILE A 26 -19.91 -16.37 -10.92
N LEU A 27 -21.15 -15.89 -11.09
CA LEU A 27 -21.80 -15.05 -10.09
C LEU A 27 -21.91 -15.77 -8.74
N ARG A 28 -22.28 -17.06 -8.74
CA ARG A 28 -22.37 -17.86 -7.50
C ARG A 28 -21.01 -18.02 -6.82
N GLN A 29 -19.92 -18.22 -7.55
CA GLN A 29 -18.57 -18.27 -6.97
C GLN A 29 -18.15 -16.94 -6.33
N GLN A 30 -18.54 -15.81 -6.93
CA GLN A 30 -18.29 -14.48 -6.36
C GLN A 30 -19.15 -14.23 -5.10
N VAL A 31 -20.41 -14.68 -5.08
CA VAL A 31 -21.29 -14.56 -3.91
C VAL A 31 -20.90 -15.52 -2.79
N THR A 32 -20.41 -16.75 -3.07
CA THR A 32 -19.85 -17.62 -2.01
C THR A 32 -18.53 -17.10 -1.44
N SER A 33 -17.83 -16.24 -2.19
CA SER A 33 -16.67 -15.48 -1.68
C SER A 33 -17.08 -14.21 -0.91
N SER A 34 -18.39 -13.90 -0.88
CA SER A 34 -18.98 -12.71 -0.25
C SER A 34 -20.21 -13.11 0.58
N ASN A 35 -19.99 -13.76 1.72
CA ASN A 35 -21.05 -14.27 2.58
C ASN A 35 -21.99 -13.15 3.10
N PRO A 36 -23.33 -13.35 3.15
CA PRO A 36 -24.26 -12.43 3.80
C PRO A 36 -24.39 -12.74 5.30
N GLU A 37 -24.17 -11.71 6.12
CA GLU A 37 -24.76 -11.47 7.44
C GLU A 37 -24.60 -12.53 8.55
N THR A 38 -23.54 -12.39 9.35
CA THR A 38 -23.59 -12.56 10.81
C THR A 38 -22.42 -11.79 11.41
N GLY A 39 -22.67 -11.03 12.48
CA GLY A 39 -21.71 -10.12 13.10
C GLY A 39 -20.38 -10.80 13.47
N VAL A 40 -19.43 -10.71 12.56
CA VAL A 40 -18.01 -10.93 12.79
C VAL A 40 -17.34 -9.74 12.12
N SER A 41 -16.67 -8.93 12.93
CA SER A 41 -15.75 -7.89 12.46
C SER A 41 -14.62 -8.60 11.70
N SER A 42 -14.89 -8.96 10.45
CA SER A 42 -13.90 -9.53 9.56
C SER A 42 -12.95 -8.40 9.24
N ASN A 43 -11.83 -8.41 9.94
CA ASN A 43 -10.68 -7.57 9.66
C ASN A 43 -10.11 -8.00 8.31
N VAL A 44 -10.80 -7.62 7.22
CA VAL A 44 -10.23 -7.64 5.89
C VAL A 44 -9.12 -6.61 5.95
N LYS A 45 -7.88 -7.06 6.18
CA LYS A 45 -6.71 -6.18 6.17
C LYS A 45 -6.74 -5.40 4.87
N SER A 46 -7.04 -4.12 4.98
CA SER A 46 -7.00 -3.14 3.90
C SER A 46 -5.66 -3.31 3.17
N PHE A 47 -5.69 -3.66 1.88
CA PHE A 47 -4.49 -3.71 1.08
C PHE A 47 -3.97 -2.28 0.93
N VAL A 48 -2.84 -1.99 1.55
CA VAL A 48 -2.18 -0.69 1.44
C VAL A 48 -1.22 -0.74 0.25
N PRO A 49 -1.45 0.04 -0.81
CA PRO A 49 -0.55 0.07 -1.96
C PRO A 49 0.85 0.56 -1.57
N ALA A 50 1.85 0.09 -2.32
CA ALA A 50 3.22 0.54 -2.15
C ALA A 50 3.32 2.06 -2.29
N PHE A 51 4.12 2.67 -1.43
CA PHE A 51 4.38 4.10 -1.44
C PHE A 51 5.75 4.39 -2.07
N GLN A 52 5.91 5.59 -2.63
CA GLN A 52 7.17 5.99 -3.22
C GLN A 52 8.26 6.13 -2.15
N SER A 53 9.49 5.78 -2.50
CA SER A 53 10.64 5.95 -1.61
C SER A 53 11.09 7.39 -1.52
N TYR A 54 11.64 7.76 -0.37
CA TYR A 54 12.21 9.08 -0.18
C TYR A 54 13.45 9.26 -1.06
N SER A 55 13.56 10.42 -1.72
CA SER A 55 14.77 10.83 -2.43
C SER A 55 15.09 12.29 -2.12
N PRO A 56 16.26 12.59 -1.54
CA PRO A 56 16.64 13.96 -1.19
C PRO A 56 16.86 14.86 -2.41
N SER A 57 17.04 14.28 -3.60
CA SER A 57 17.17 15.02 -4.87
C SER A 57 15.81 15.48 -5.44
N ILE A 58 14.70 14.90 -4.97
CA ILE A 58 13.36 15.13 -5.51
C ILE A 58 12.51 15.96 -4.54
N GLU A 59 12.55 15.64 -3.24
CA GLU A 59 11.72 16.33 -2.25
C GLU A 59 12.41 16.48 -0.87
N GLU A 60 11.98 17.49 -0.12
CA GLU A 60 12.40 17.68 1.27
C GLU A 60 11.77 16.64 2.20
N TRP A 61 12.48 16.28 3.27
CA TRP A 61 12.03 15.29 4.24
C TRP A 61 10.64 15.60 4.83
N GLN A 62 10.34 16.87 5.14
CA GLN A 62 9.05 17.26 5.72
C GLN A 62 7.90 17.03 4.73
N SER A 63 8.10 17.31 3.45
CA SER A 63 7.13 17.07 2.38
C SER A 63 6.84 15.58 2.20
N TYR A 64 7.90 14.77 2.19
CA TYR A 64 7.78 13.31 2.14
C TYR A 64 6.98 12.76 3.33
N TYR A 65 7.36 13.17 4.54
CA TYR A 65 6.70 12.74 5.77
C TYR A 65 5.20 13.08 5.76
N LEU A 66 4.85 14.30 5.36
CA LEU A 66 3.45 14.73 5.26
C LEU A 66 2.66 13.86 4.26
N ARG A 67 3.22 13.58 3.08
CA ARG A 67 2.57 12.70 2.09
C ARG A 67 2.36 11.29 2.65
N LEU A 68 3.35 10.76 3.34
CA LEU A 68 3.27 9.44 3.97
C LEU A 68 2.16 9.40 5.04
N GLU A 69 2.05 10.43 5.88
CA GLU A 69 0.97 10.51 6.87
C GLU A 69 -0.42 10.53 6.22
N GLN A 70 -0.58 11.25 5.11
CA GLN A 70 -1.85 11.25 4.37
C GLN A 70 -2.13 9.89 3.72
N HIS A 71 -1.11 9.18 3.24
CA HIS A 71 -1.27 7.80 2.74
C HIS A 71 -1.79 6.88 3.85
N PHE A 72 -1.20 6.91 5.04
CA PHE A 72 -1.70 6.13 6.17
C PHE A 72 -3.16 6.47 6.53
N LYS A 73 -3.52 7.76 6.52
CA LYS A 73 -4.91 8.18 6.77
C LYS A 73 -5.86 7.66 5.70
N ALA A 74 -5.48 7.74 4.42
CA ALA A 74 -6.30 7.29 3.29
C ALA A 74 -6.61 5.79 3.37
N TYR A 75 -5.63 4.98 3.75
CA TYR A 75 -5.77 3.53 3.87
C TYR A 75 -6.11 3.03 5.28
N LYS A 76 -6.48 3.95 6.18
CA LYS A 76 -6.88 3.69 7.57
C LYS A 76 -5.85 2.87 8.38
N VAL A 77 -4.57 3.10 8.11
CA VAL A 77 -3.48 2.51 8.89
C VAL A 77 -3.40 3.24 10.23
N THR A 78 -3.92 2.61 11.27
CA THR A 78 -4.04 3.20 12.61
C THR A 78 -3.01 2.63 13.59
N ASP A 79 -2.66 1.35 13.44
CA ASP A 79 -1.70 0.66 14.28
C ASP A 79 -0.26 1.16 14.06
N ASP A 80 0.46 1.39 15.16
CA ASP A 80 1.83 1.93 15.10
C ASP A 80 2.83 0.91 14.55
N ASN A 81 2.63 -0.39 14.81
CA ASN A 81 3.49 -1.44 14.27
C ASN A 81 3.30 -1.57 12.76
N GLU A 82 2.07 -1.43 12.26
CA GLU A 82 1.78 -1.38 10.83
C GLU A 82 2.44 -0.16 10.17
N LYS A 83 2.27 1.04 10.74
CA LYS A 83 2.94 2.25 10.24
C LYS A 83 4.45 2.09 10.17
N ARG A 84 5.06 1.54 11.23
CA ARG A 84 6.49 1.24 11.27
C ARG A 84 6.88 0.27 10.16
N SER A 85 6.17 -0.83 10.02
CA SER A 85 6.49 -1.88 9.05
C SER A 85 6.42 -1.34 7.63
N TYR A 86 5.36 -0.58 7.31
CA TYR A 86 5.23 0.10 6.02
C TYR A 86 6.32 1.15 5.80
N PHE A 87 6.59 1.98 6.81
CA PHE A 87 7.64 2.99 6.75
C PHE A 87 9.00 2.36 6.43
N LEU A 88 9.43 1.36 7.20
CA LEU A 88 10.71 0.67 6.97
C LEU A 88 10.77 -0.04 5.61
N SER A 89 9.63 -0.50 5.10
CA SER A 89 9.53 -1.08 3.76
C SER A 89 9.65 -0.04 2.63
N TRP A 90 9.18 1.20 2.83
CA TRP A 90 9.03 2.18 1.76
C TRP A 90 10.11 3.26 1.72
N VAL A 91 10.78 3.54 2.84
CA VAL A 91 11.80 4.62 2.91
C VAL A 91 12.96 4.46 1.92
N GLY A 92 13.17 3.26 1.40
CA GLY A 92 14.22 2.94 0.44
C GLY A 92 15.58 2.66 1.11
N PRO A 93 16.54 2.14 0.35
CA PRO A 93 17.79 1.58 0.89
C PRO A 93 18.70 2.63 1.54
N GLU A 94 18.78 3.84 0.98
CA GLU A 94 19.64 4.91 1.51
C GLU A 94 19.17 5.38 2.88
N MET A 95 17.87 5.64 3.02
CA MET A 95 17.27 6.09 4.27
C MET A 95 17.24 5.00 5.32
N PHE A 96 16.99 3.75 4.91
CA PHE A 96 17.10 2.60 5.80
C PHE A 96 18.53 2.44 6.34
N SER A 97 19.54 2.59 5.47
CA SER A 97 20.95 2.57 5.88
C SER A 97 21.32 3.73 6.81
N LEU A 98 20.74 4.91 6.61
CA LEU A 98 20.90 6.06 7.51
C LEU A 98 20.30 5.76 8.89
N LEU A 99 19.08 5.22 8.94
CA LEU A 99 18.45 4.79 10.18
C LEU A 99 19.34 3.77 10.91
N GLN A 100 19.90 2.78 10.21
CA GLN A 100 20.86 1.80 10.76
C GLN A 100 22.07 2.44 11.42
N LYS A 101 22.59 3.53 10.84
CA LYS A 101 23.69 4.28 11.44
C LYS A 101 23.27 5.09 12.66
N LEU A 102 22.02 5.55 12.71
CA LEU A 102 21.49 6.39 13.80
C LEU A 102 21.06 5.60 15.04
N PHE A 103 20.59 4.37 14.86
CA PHE A 103 20.06 3.51 15.94
C PHE A 103 20.90 2.26 16.21
N GLY A 104 21.75 1.83 15.27
CA GLY A 104 22.36 0.50 15.29
C GLY A 104 21.51 -0.52 14.53
N VAL A 105 22.15 -1.56 13.97
CA VAL A 105 21.52 -2.54 13.07
C VAL A 105 20.49 -3.42 13.80
N ALA A 106 20.72 -3.74 15.07
CA ALA A 106 19.88 -4.67 15.84
C ALA A 106 18.54 -4.07 16.29
N ASP A 107 18.44 -2.75 16.44
CA ASP A 107 17.35 -2.15 17.22
C ASP A 107 16.22 -1.56 16.37
N ILE A 108 16.41 -1.37 15.06
CA ILE A 108 15.47 -0.58 14.23
C ILE A 108 14.09 -1.21 14.10
N GLY A 109 14.01 -2.54 14.03
CA GLY A 109 12.74 -3.25 13.95
C GLY A 109 11.91 -3.12 15.22
N GLU A 110 12.54 -2.84 16.36
CA GLU A 110 11.89 -2.73 17.67
C GLU A 110 11.50 -1.29 18.02
N GLN A 111 12.10 -0.29 17.35
CA GLN A 111 11.76 1.11 17.57
C GLN A 111 10.31 1.41 17.20
N THR A 112 9.73 2.43 17.84
CA THR A 112 8.40 2.94 17.47
C THR A 112 8.46 3.78 16.20
N PHE A 113 7.34 3.87 15.46
CA PHE A 113 7.29 4.70 14.25
C PHE A 113 7.66 6.15 14.56
N LYS A 114 7.15 6.69 15.68
CA LYS A 114 7.46 8.04 16.15
C LYS A 114 8.96 8.25 16.40
N SER A 115 9.63 7.31 17.07
CA SER A 115 11.07 7.41 17.38
C SER A 115 11.91 7.50 16.09
N LEU A 116 11.59 6.66 15.10
CA LEU A 116 12.27 6.66 13.81
C LEU A 116 12.14 8.02 13.09
N VAL A 117 10.91 8.55 13.03
CA VAL A 117 10.61 9.84 12.40
C VAL A 117 11.29 10.99 13.13
N ASP A 118 11.23 11.02 14.46
CA ASP A 118 11.83 12.09 15.28
C ASP A 118 13.34 12.17 15.07
N LYS A 119 14.02 11.01 15.01
CA LYS A 119 15.46 10.93 14.79
C LYS A 119 15.86 11.44 13.41
N LEU A 120 15.10 11.09 12.37
CA LEU A 120 15.32 11.61 11.01
C LEU A 120 15.04 13.11 10.94
N CYS A 121 13.94 13.57 11.55
CA CYS A 121 13.64 15.00 11.67
C CYS A 121 14.79 15.76 12.34
N ALA A 122 15.37 15.23 13.42
CA ALA A 122 16.51 15.84 14.10
C ALA A 122 17.76 15.85 13.20
N PHE A 123 18.03 14.77 12.47
CA PHE A 123 19.15 14.68 11.52
C PHE A 123 19.04 15.73 10.41
N TYR A 124 17.88 15.81 9.74
CA TYR A 124 17.67 16.77 8.65
C TYR A 124 17.61 18.22 9.14
N LYS A 125 17.09 18.47 10.36
CA LYS A 125 17.18 19.80 10.99
C LYS A 125 18.63 20.18 11.31
N SER A 126 19.42 19.28 11.89
CA SER A 126 20.85 19.53 12.14
C SER A 126 21.61 19.82 10.85
N SER A 127 21.30 19.10 9.76
CA SER A 127 21.95 19.30 8.47
C SER A 127 21.60 20.65 7.82
N SER A 128 20.38 21.17 8.00
CA SER A 128 19.99 22.46 7.44
C SER A 128 20.68 23.64 8.14
N HIS A 129 20.95 23.54 9.44
CA HIS A 129 21.70 24.56 10.18
C HIS A 129 23.15 24.73 9.69
N THR A 130 23.79 23.65 9.22
CA THR A 130 25.15 23.70 8.67
C THR A 130 25.20 24.38 7.30
N LEU A 131 24.17 24.21 6.48
CA LEU A 131 24.09 24.86 5.17
C LEU A 131 23.69 26.34 5.30
N ALA A 132 22.71 26.68 6.14
CA ALA A 132 22.29 28.06 6.38
C ALA A 132 23.42 28.95 6.93
N SER A 133 24.34 28.39 7.72
CA SER A 133 25.51 29.10 8.23
C SER A 133 26.55 29.43 7.15
N ARG A 134 26.55 28.72 6.02
CA ARG A 134 27.44 29.01 4.89
C ARG A 134 26.89 30.06 3.90
N TYR A 135 25.59 30.35 3.96
CA TYR A 135 24.93 31.32 3.06
C TYR A 135 24.68 32.70 3.69
N LYS A 136 25.18 32.95 4.91
CA LYS A 136 25.22 34.29 5.52
C LYS A 136 26.55 35.00 5.23
N PHE A 137 26.87 35.15 3.95
CA PHE A 137 27.80 36.19 3.48
C PHE A 137 27.30 36.65 2.13
N PHE A 138 26.54 37.74 2.10
CA PHE A 138 26.61 38.85 1.14
C PHE A 138 25.72 39.98 1.67
#